data_AF-A0A3B3CPI4-F1
#
_entry.id   AF-A0A3B3CPI4-F1
#
_cell.length_a   1.000
_cell.length_b   1.000
_cell.length_c   1.000
_cell.angle_alpha   90.00
_cell.angle_beta   90.00
_cell.angle_gamma   90.00
#
_symmetry.space_group_name_H-M   'P 1'
#
loop_
_entity.id
_entity.type
_entity.pdbx_description
1 polymer ?
#
loop_
_entity_poly.entity_id
_entity_poly.type
_entity_poly.pdbx_seq_one_letter_code
_entity_poly.pdbx_strand_id
1 'polypeptide(L)'
;MCCRDMEVDRQPEEACTFDEDSLELGDVKDMRLEAEAVVNDVLFAVSEMHVSQNLGSASDVAYINVETREGNRYCLELTEAGLRVVGYVFDQVDEDLSTQYHETVYSLLDTLSPGYREAFGNALLQRLEMLKQNGQ
;
A
#
# COMPACT_ATOMS: atom_id res chain seq x y z
N MET A 1 65.10 24.79 29.96
CA MET A 1 65.17 25.02 28.50
C MET A 1 64.37 23.91 27.84
N CYS A 2 63.32 24.27 27.11
CA CYS A 2 62.90 23.60 25.88
C CYS A 2 61.87 24.52 25.24
N CYS A 3 62.32 25.23 24.21
CA CYS A 3 61.49 26.04 23.34
C CYS A 3 60.80 25.14 22.31
N ARG A 4 59.63 25.62 21.88
CA ARG A 4 59.18 25.79 20.48
C ARG A 4 58.06 24.87 20.00
N ASP A 5 56.96 25.56 19.70
CA ASP A 5 55.74 25.17 18.98
C ASP A 5 55.96 24.40 17.68
N MET A 6 55.04 23.48 17.40
CA MET A 6 54.55 23.26 16.04
C MET A 6 53.07 22.84 16.08
N GLU A 7 52.24 23.77 15.61
CA GLU A 7 50.81 23.63 15.33
C GLU A 7 50.59 22.60 14.21
N VAL A 8 49.65 21.67 14.39
CA VAL A 8 49.15 20.79 13.31
C VAL A 8 47.63 20.80 13.36
N ASP A 9 47.07 21.57 12.42
CA ASP A 9 45.67 21.58 12.01
C ASP A 9 45.24 20.15 11.66
N ARG A 10 44.26 19.60 12.40
CA ARG A 10 43.67 18.29 12.07
C ARG A 10 42.54 18.51 11.06
N GLN A 11 42.82 18.25 9.80
CA GLN A 11 41.79 17.91 8.83
C GLN A 11 41.70 16.38 8.70
N PRO A 12 40.49 15.78 8.74
CA PRO A 12 40.31 14.37 8.44
C PRO A 12 40.09 14.21 6.93
N GLU A 13 41.09 13.67 6.23
CA GLU A 13 40.96 13.25 4.82
C GLU A 13 40.91 11.71 4.71
N GLU A 14 39.69 11.24 4.47
CA GLU A 14 39.30 10.29 3.42
C GLU A 14 40.07 8.96 3.28
N ALA A 15 39.43 7.89 3.75
CA ALA A 15 39.53 6.57 3.14
C ALA A 15 38.18 5.85 3.31
N CYS A 16 37.23 6.19 2.43
CA CYS A 16 36.00 5.43 2.26
C CYS A 16 36.36 4.07 1.64
N THR A 17 36.39 3.01 2.44
CA THR A 17 36.30 1.63 1.93
C THR A 17 34.91 1.45 1.34
N PHE A 18 34.84 1.50 0.02
CA PHE A 18 33.66 1.21 -0.79
C PHE A 18 33.55 -0.31 -0.94
N ASP A 19 32.94 -0.97 0.04
CA ASP A 19 32.40 -2.32 -0.15
C ASP A 19 30.97 -2.17 -0.69
N GLU A 20 30.89 -2.07 -2.01
CA GLU A 20 29.66 -2.19 -2.79
C GLU A 20 29.56 -3.66 -3.24
N ASP A 21 28.92 -4.52 -2.44
CA ASP A 21 28.15 -5.66 -2.96
C ASP A 21 27.26 -6.27 -1.86
N SER A 22 25.96 -6.31 -2.13
CA SER A 22 24.95 -7.14 -1.46
C SER A 22 24.71 -6.91 0.03
N LEU A 23 24.26 -5.71 0.41
CA LEU A 23 23.22 -5.68 1.44
C LEU A 23 21.99 -6.33 0.79
N GLU A 24 21.74 -7.60 1.12
CA GLU A 24 20.41 -8.18 1.00
C GLU A 24 19.48 -7.29 1.84
N LEU A 25 19.00 -6.20 1.22
CA LEU A 25 17.72 -5.60 1.53
C LEU A 25 16.73 -6.73 1.29
N GLY A 26 16.58 -7.61 2.28
CA GLY A 26 15.36 -8.35 2.41
C GLY A 26 14.28 -7.29 2.30
N ASP A 27 13.52 -7.33 1.21
CA ASP A 27 12.26 -6.63 1.06
C ASP A 27 11.49 -6.90 2.35
N VAL A 28 11.67 -6.05 3.37
CA VAL A 28 10.79 -6.03 4.52
C VAL A 28 9.53 -5.51 3.88
N LYS A 29 8.65 -6.46 3.52
CA LYS A 29 7.41 -6.19 2.84
C LYS A 29 6.53 -5.45 3.84
N ASP A 30 6.72 -4.14 3.92
CA ASP A 30 5.90 -3.28 4.74
C ASP A 30 4.48 -3.37 4.20
N MET A 31 3.64 -4.17 4.87
CA MET A 31 2.26 -4.37 4.46
C MET A 31 1.50 -3.05 4.36
N ARG A 32 1.94 -2.04 5.12
CA ARG A 32 1.48 -0.67 5.01
C ARG A 32 1.76 -0.05 3.63
N LEU A 33 2.96 -0.22 3.10
CA LEU A 33 3.31 0.34 1.79
C LEU A 33 2.49 -0.34 0.69
N GLU A 34 2.33 -1.66 0.78
CA GLU A 34 1.46 -2.44 -0.10
C GLU A 34 0.02 -1.94 -0.03
N ALA A 35 -0.48 -1.68 1.18
CA ALA A 35 -1.81 -1.12 1.40
C ALA A 35 -1.96 0.27 0.77
N GLU A 36 -0.96 1.16 0.89
CA GLU A 36 -0.98 2.48 0.27
C GLU A 36 -0.97 2.39 -1.27
N ALA A 37 -0.19 1.47 -1.84
CA ALA A 37 -0.17 1.22 -3.28
C ALA A 37 -1.53 0.70 -3.78
N VAL A 38 -2.12 -0.25 -3.05
CA VAL A 38 -3.47 -0.78 -3.31
C VAL A 38 -4.50 0.34 -3.27
N VAL A 39 -4.48 1.16 -2.22
CA VAL A 39 -5.38 2.32 -2.09
C VAL A 39 -5.26 3.21 -3.32
N ASN A 40 -4.04 3.60 -3.71
CA ASN A 40 -3.82 4.50 -4.83
C ASN A 40 -4.32 3.94 -6.16
N ASP A 41 -4.16 2.63 -6.38
CA ASP A 41 -4.57 1.96 -7.61
C ASP A 41 -6.10 1.96 -7.80
N VAL A 42 -6.87 1.69 -6.74
CA VAL A 42 -8.35 1.56 -6.83
C VAL A 42 -9.13 2.75 -6.27
N LEU A 43 -8.45 3.79 -5.77
CA LEU A 43 -9.07 5.00 -5.20
C LEU A 43 -10.09 5.63 -6.17
N PHE A 44 -9.80 5.60 -7.48
CA PHE A 44 -10.67 6.20 -8.51
C PHE A 44 -12.04 5.53 -8.63
N ALA A 45 -12.17 4.29 -8.18
CA ALA A 45 -13.36 3.47 -8.37
C ALA A 45 -14.23 3.36 -7.10
N VAL A 46 -13.80 4.01 -6.01
CA VAL A 46 -14.51 4.08 -4.72
C VAL A 46 -14.78 5.55 -4.36
N SER A 47 -15.54 5.80 -3.28
CA SER A 47 -15.82 7.16 -2.79
C SER A 47 -14.59 7.71 -2.06
N GLU A 48 -14.04 6.94 -1.13
CA GLU A 48 -12.87 7.27 -0.34
C GLU A 48 -12.13 5.99 0.04
N MET A 49 -10.79 6.03 0.12
CA MET A 49 -10.01 4.89 0.58
C MET A 49 -8.69 5.36 1.18
N HIS A 50 -8.29 4.78 2.31
CA HIS A 50 -7.07 5.17 3.03
C HIS A 50 -6.66 4.07 4.01
N VAL A 51 -5.37 4.00 4.32
CA VAL A 51 -4.85 3.09 5.36
C VAL A 51 -5.24 3.64 6.74
N SER A 52 -5.76 2.77 7.61
CA SER A 52 -6.07 3.10 8.99
C SER A 52 -4.78 3.41 9.76
N GLN A 53 -4.74 4.56 10.42
CA GLN A 53 -3.67 4.94 11.36
C GLN A 53 -4.07 4.63 12.82
N ASN A 54 -5.34 4.30 13.03
CA ASN A 54 -5.93 4.08 14.34
C ASN A 54 -5.75 2.62 14.77
N LEU A 55 -5.84 1.71 13.80
CA LEU A 55 -5.50 0.30 13.97
C LEU A 55 -3.99 0.14 13.84
N GLY A 56 -3.39 -0.64 14.74
CA GLY A 56 -1.95 -0.89 14.74
C GLY A 56 -1.52 -1.63 13.49
N SER A 57 -1.09 -0.92 12.45
CA SER A 57 -0.45 -1.50 11.28
C SER A 57 0.94 -2.01 11.70
N ALA A 58 1.11 -3.33 11.71
CA ALA A 58 2.42 -3.96 11.89
C ALA A 58 3.09 -4.14 10.52
N SER A 59 4.35 -4.60 10.51
CA SER A 59 5.03 -4.96 9.26
C SER A 59 4.32 -6.09 8.51
N ASP A 60 3.62 -6.97 9.22
CA ASP A 60 2.95 -8.16 8.67
C ASP A 60 1.46 -7.95 8.32
N VAL A 61 0.85 -6.90 8.87
CA VAL A 61 -0.59 -6.63 8.71
C VAL A 61 -0.86 -5.13 8.60
N ALA A 62 -1.69 -4.76 7.63
CA ALA A 62 -2.16 -3.40 7.44
C ALA A 62 -3.68 -3.35 7.38
N TYR A 63 -4.27 -2.28 7.88
CA TYR A 63 -5.70 -2.08 7.85
C TYR A 63 -6.05 -0.96 6.87
N ILE A 64 -7.08 -1.19 6.05
CA ILE A 64 -7.49 -0.26 5.00
C ILE A 64 -8.97 0.06 5.19
N ASN A 65 -9.28 1.34 5.32
CA ASN A 65 -10.63 1.83 5.34
C ASN A 65 -11.05 2.18 3.92
N VAL A 66 -12.23 1.73 3.50
CA VAL A 66 -12.81 2.03 2.19
C VAL A 66 -14.27 2.41 2.30
N GLU A 67 -14.63 3.54 1.69
CA GLU A 67 -16.00 3.94 1.43
C GLU A 67 -16.31 3.70 -0.05
N THR A 68 -17.25 2.81 -0.30
CA THR A 68 -17.76 2.52 -1.64
C THR A 68 -18.54 3.70 -2.21
N ARG A 69 -18.74 3.74 -3.53
CA ARG A 69 -19.53 4.80 -4.19
C ARG A 69 -20.99 4.82 -3.75
N GLU A 70 -21.47 3.72 -3.17
CA GLU A 70 -22.82 3.58 -2.62
C GLU A 70 -22.94 4.21 -1.21
N GLY A 71 -21.83 4.63 -0.60
CA GLY A 71 -21.78 5.17 0.76
C GLY A 71 -21.61 4.11 1.85
N ASN A 72 -21.37 2.86 1.48
CA ASN A 72 -21.08 1.79 2.45
C ASN A 72 -19.60 1.84 2.83
N ARG A 73 -19.32 1.75 4.14
CA ARG A 73 -17.97 1.78 4.70
C ARG A 73 -17.54 0.39 5.13
N TYR A 74 -16.28 0.07 4.90
CA TYR A 74 -15.69 -1.20 5.28
C TYR A 74 -14.29 -0.97 5.84
N CYS A 75 -13.92 -1.80 6.81
CA CYS A 75 -12.55 -1.94 7.25
C CYS A 75 -12.02 -3.29 6.75
N LEU A 76 -10.89 -3.21 6.05
CA LEU A 76 -10.23 -4.34 5.44
C LEU A 76 -8.92 -4.59 6.17
N GLU A 77 -8.54 -5.85 6.24
CA GLU A 77 -7.23 -6.26 6.69
C GLU A 77 -6.46 -6.85 5.51
N LEU A 78 -5.26 -6.33 5.29
CA LEU A 78 -4.29 -6.81 4.33
C LEU A 78 -3.17 -7.54 5.10
N THR A 79 -2.92 -8.78 4.71
CA THR A 79 -1.87 -9.66 5.23
C THR A 79 -1.19 -10.39 4.08
N GLU A 80 -0.16 -11.20 4.36
CA GLU A 80 0.42 -12.08 3.35
C GLU A 80 -0.58 -13.07 2.74
N ALA A 81 -1.64 -13.42 3.47
CA ALA A 81 -2.71 -14.29 2.98
C ALA A 81 -3.66 -13.61 1.98
N GLY A 82 -3.63 -12.27 1.89
CA GLY A 82 -4.50 -11.46 1.03
C GLY A 82 -5.30 -10.43 1.81
N LEU A 83 -6.48 -10.09 1.29
CA LEU A 83 -7.38 -9.07 1.83
C LEU A 83 -8.67 -9.71 2.36
N ARG A 84 -9.12 -9.28 3.53
CA ARG A 84 -10.44 -9.67 4.08
C ARG A 84 -11.17 -8.48 4.67
N VAL A 85 -12.49 -8.60 4.84
CA VAL A 85 -13.30 -7.61 5.56
C VAL A 85 -13.31 -7.95 7.03
N VAL A 86 -12.84 -7.03 7.86
CA VAL A 86 -12.84 -7.16 9.31
C VAL A 86 -13.85 -6.25 9.99
N GLY A 87 -14.51 -5.34 9.26
CA GLY A 87 -15.55 -4.49 9.82
C GLY A 87 -16.38 -3.76 8.78
N TYR A 88 -17.54 -3.27 9.20
CA TYR A 88 -18.46 -2.43 8.40
C TYR A 88 -18.40 -0.94 8.80
N VAL A 89 -17.38 -0.57 9.57
CA VAL A 89 -17.12 0.78 10.05
C VAL A 89 -15.62 1.01 9.98
N PHE A 90 -15.20 2.25 9.73
CA PHE A 90 -13.78 2.61 9.76
C PHE A 90 -13.16 2.35 11.12
N ASP A 91 -11.91 1.88 11.10
CA ASP A 91 -11.13 1.57 12.30
C ASP A 91 -11.80 0.55 13.24
N GLN A 92 -12.72 -0.27 12.72
CA GLN A 92 -13.38 -1.33 13.47
C GLN A 92 -12.90 -2.68 12.98
N VAL A 93 -12.49 -3.52 13.93
CA VAL A 93 -12.12 -4.92 13.70
C VAL A 93 -13.01 -5.78 14.57
N ASP A 94 -13.87 -6.56 13.93
CA ASP A 94 -14.76 -7.55 14.54
C ASP A 94 -14.16 -8.93 14.26
N GLU A 95 -13.59 -9.57 15.27
CA GLU A 95 -12.96 -10.89 15.11
C GLU A 95 -13.99 -12.01 14.81
N ASP A 96 -15.26 -11.79 15.15
CA ASP A 96 -16.37 -12.68 14.82
C ASP A 96 -16.76 -12.63 13.33
N LEU A 97 -16.28 -11.64 12.56
CA LEU A 97 -16.47 -11.59 11.12
C LEU A 97 -15.52 -12.56 10.42
N SER A 98 -15.99 -13.80 10.25
CA SER A 98 -15.30 -14.80 9.42
C SER A 98 -15.58 -14.55 7.93
N THR A 99 -15.07 -13.46 7.39
CA THR A 99 -15.12 -13.23 5.94
C THR A 99 -14.00 -13.97 5.23
N GLN A 100 -14.22 -14.26 3.94
CA GLN A 100 -13.24 -14.98 3.13
C GLN A 100 -12.05 -14.06 2.79
N TYR A 101 -10.84 -14.64 2.77
CA TYR A 101 -9.68 -13.97 2.21
C TYR A 101 -9.75 -13.97 0.69
N HIS A 102 -9.55 -12.80 0.11
CA HIS A 102 -9.44 -12.58 -1.31
C HIS A 102 -7.98 -12.35 -1.69
N GLU A 103 -7.57 -12.93 -2.81
CA GLU A 103 -6.20 -12.79 -3.32
C GLU A 103 -5.85 -11.33 -3.65
N THR A 104 -6.84 -10.56 -4.12
CA THR A 104 -6.63 -9.18 -4.57
C THR A 104 -7.76 -8.24 -4.16
N VAL A 105 -7.44 -6.95 -4.04
CA VAL A 105 -8.41 -5.88 -3.76
C VAL A 105 -9.52 -5.83 -4.81
N TYR A 106 -9.22 -6.16 -6.06
CA TYR A 106 -10.18 -6.16 -7.17
C TYR A 106 -11.30 -7.17 -6.93
N SER A 107 -10.94 -8.39 -6.53
CA SER A 107 -11.90 -9.48 -6.29
C SER A 107 -12.78 -9.19 -5.06
N LEU A 108 -12.19 -8.56 -4.05
CA LEU A 108 -12.89 -8.12 -2.86
C LEU A 108 -13.87 -6.97 -3.19
N LEU A 109 -13.39 -5.91 -3.86
CA LEU A 109 -14.23 -4.77 -4.26
C LEU A 109 -15.33 -5.15 -5.26
N ASP A 110 -15.11 -6.13 -6.13
CA ASP A 110 -16.15 -6.69 -7.00
C ASP A 110 -17.36 -7.22 -6.22
N THR A 111 -17.09 -7.84 -5.05
CA THR A 111 -18.13 -8.38 -4.18
C THR A 111 -18.75 -7.31 -3.27
N LEU A 112 -17.94 -6.33 -2.82
CA LEU A 112 -18.37 -5.30 -1.86
C LEU A 112 -19.08 -4.11 -2.48
N SER A 113 -18.77 -3.78 -3.74
CA SER A 113 -19.18 -2.55 -4.40
C SER A 113 -19.59 -2.85 -5.85
N PRO A 114 -20.89 -3.11 -6.14
CA PRO A 114 -21.36 -3.17 -7.52
C PRO A 114 -20.99 -1.91 -8.32
N GLY A 115 -20.92 -0.74 -7.68
CA GLY A 115 -20.48 0.50 -8.33
C GLY A 115 -19.01 0.50 -8.76
N TYR A 116 -18.14 -0.20 -8.02
CA TYR A 116 -16.75 -0.43 -8.42
C TYR A 116 -16.70 -1.28 -9.69
N ARG A 117 -17.46 -2.39 -9.72
CA ARG A 117 -17.53 -3.29 -10.86
C ARG A 117 -18.00 -2.59 -12.13
N GLU A 118 -19.00 -1.72 -12.02
CA GLU A 118 -19.47 -0.90 -13.14
C GLU A 118 -18.40 0.09 -13.62
N ALA A 119 -17.74 0.80 -12.70
CA ALA A 119 -16.69 1.78 -13.06
C ALA A 119 -15.49 1.09 -13.72
N PHE A 120 -15.05 -0.04 -13.16
CA PHE A 120 -13.94 -0.82 -13.69
C PHE A 120 -14.29 -1.44 -15.05
N GLY A 121 -15.48 -2.02 -15.17
CA GLY A 121 -16.00 -2.55 -16.44
C GLY A 121 -16.08 -1.47 -17.52
N ASN A 122 -16.57 -0.28 -17.18
CA ASN A 122 -16.62 0.85 -18.10
C ASN A 122 -15.23 1.33 -18.51
N ALA A 123 -14.27 1.41 -17.58
CA ALA A 123 -12.88 1.76 -17.90
C ALA A 123 -12.23 0.73 -18.85
N LEU A 124 -12.53 -0.56 -18.67
CA LEU A 124 -12.05 -1.63 -19.54
C LEU A 124 -12.66 -1.53 -20.95
N LEU A 125 -13.98 -1.28 -21.02
CA LEU A 125 -14.70 -1.07 -22.28
C LEU A 125 -14.15 0.13 -23.05
N GLN A 126 -13.93 1.26 -22.37
CA GLN A 126 -13.33 2.45 -23.00
C GLN A 126 -11.95 2.15 -23.58
N ARG A 127 -11.10 1.37 -22.89
CA ARG A 127 -9.80 0.96 -23.44
C ARG A 127 -9.95 0.04 -24.65
N LEU A 128 -10.90 -0.89 -24.64
CA LEU A 128 -11.21 -1.75 -25.78
C LEU A 128 -11.66 -0.93 -27.00
N GLU A 129 -12.50 0.09 -26.79
CA GLU A 129 -12.98 0.96 -27.86
C GLU A 129 -11.89 1.86 -28.45
N MET A 130 -10.96 2.35 -27.63
CA MET A 130 -9.80 3.12 -28.11
C MET A 130 -8.91 2.28 -29.04
N LEU A 131 -8.69 1.00 -28.70
CA LEU A 131 -7.93 0.08 -29.56
C LEU A 131 -8.63 -0.17 -30.89
N LYS A 132 -9.97 -0.23 -30.90
CA LYS A 132 -10.76 -0.42 -32.11
C LYS A 132 -10.73 0.81 -33.03
N GLN A 133 -10.65 2.02 -32.48
CA GLN A 133 -10.60 3.27 -33.25
C GLN A 133 -9.21 3.59 -33.79
N ASN A 134 -8.14 3.14 -33.13
CA ASN A 134 -6.75 3.32 -33.61
C ASN A 134 -6.29 2.29 -34.66
N GLY A 135 -7.18 1.37 -35.08
CA GLY A 135 -6.90 0.31 -36.04
C GLY A 135 -7.46 0.52 -37.45
N GLN A 136 -7.86 1.73 -37.84
CA GLN A 136 -8.36 2.06 -39.19
C GLN A 136 -7.44 3.02 -39.94
#